data_AF-A0A434M026-F1
#
_entry.id   AF-A0A434M026-F1
#
_cell.length_a   1.000
_cell.length_b   1.000
_cell.length_c   1.000
_cell.angle_alpha   90.00
_cell.angle_beta   90.00
_cell.angle_gamma   90.00
#
_symmetry.space_group_name_H-M   'P 1'
#
loop_
_entity.id
_entity.type
_entity.pdbx_description
1 polymer ?
#
loop_
_entity_poly.entity_id
_entity_poly.type
_entity_poly.pdbx_seq_one_letter_code
_entity_poly.pdbx_strand_id
1 'polypeptide(L)'
;MGHIYWTEMLYRAHMASVASVFRTSRWIKVAVREHEAGSLYGCASACRSLIESAGDINHSLGPVARTLAYNKDAIRAEISGQAGEPMLSAKELEDTLIHFTHARKVLKTEKTPAVARRCRPSSTSTTWME
;
A
#
# COMPACT_ATOMS: atom_id res chain seq x y z
N MET A 1 -12.61 -13.70 -12.17
CA MET A 1 -11.41 -13.61 -11.30
C MET A 1 -11.17 -12.19 -10.78
N GLY A 2 -11.38 -11.15 -11.59
CA GLY A 2 -11.16 -9.75 -11.19
C GLY A 2 -11.95 -9.25 -9.99
N HIS A 3 -13.20 -9.69 -9.81
CA HIS A 3 -13.99 -9.43 -8.59
C HIS A 3 -13.22 -9.80 -7.31
N ILE A 4 -12.70 -11.04 -7.24
CA ILE A 4 -11.99 -11.54 -6.05
C ILE A 4 -10.69 -10.76 -5.87
N TYR A 5 -9.92 -10.58 -6.94
CA TYR A 5 -8.66 -9.83 -6.91
C TYR A 5 -8.83 -8.41 -6.36
N TRP A 6 -9.76 -7.63 -6.92
CA TRP A 6 -9.96 -6.25 -6.50
C TRP A 6 -10.60 -6.12 -5.11
N THR A 7 -11.42 -7.08 -4.71
CA THR A 7 -11.93 -7.15 -3.33
C THR A 7 -10.79 -7.34 -2.33
N GLU A 8 -9.87 -8.29 -2.59
CA GLU A 8 -8.68 -8.51 -1.75
C GLU A 8 -7.75 -7.30 -1.74
N MET A 9 -7.55 -6.64 -2.90
CA MET A 9 -6.77 -5.42 -2.99
C MET A 9 -7.31 -4.28 -2.12
N LEU A 10 -8.64 -4.08 -2.10
CA LEU A 10 -9.27 -3.09 -1.23
C LEU A 10 -9.14 -3.45 0.25
N TYR A 11 -9.28 -4.73 0.62
CA TYR A 11 -9.04 -5.18 2.00
C TYR A 11 -7.59 -4.94 2.43
N ARG A 12 -6.60 -5.20 1.57
CA ARG A 12 -5.19 -4.91 1.85
C ARG A 12 -4.96 -3.40 2.05
N ALA A 13 -5.55 -2.56 1.21
CA ALA A 13 -5.45 -1.11 1.33
C ALA A 13 -6.09 -0.61 2.64
N HIS A 14 -7.24 -1.15 3.01
CA HIS A 14 -7.91 -0.84 4.28
C HIS A 14 -7.07 -1.29 5.49
N MET A 15 -6.56 -2.51 5.49
CA MET A 15 -5.69 -3.01 6.57
C MET A 15 -4.42 -2.17 6.71
N ALA A 16 -3.81 -1.77 5.60
CA ALA A 16 -2.64 -0.90 5.60
C ALA A 16 -2.95 0.48 6.20
N SER A 17 -4.10 1.09 5.86
CA SER A 17 -4.48 2.39 6.42
C SER A 17 -4.79 2.30 7.92
N VAL A 18 -5.49 1.25 8.36
CA VAL A 18 -5.74 1.01 9.78
C VAL A 18 -4.43 0.82 10.54
N ALA A 19 -3.52 -0.02 10.02
CA ALA A 19 -2.21 -0.26 10.63
C ALA A 19 -1.36 1.02 10.72
N SER A 20 -1.44 1.93 9.73
CA SER A 20 -0.70 3.20 9.76
C SER A 20 -1.20 4.13 10.89
N VAL A 21 -2.51 4.20 11.09
CA VAL A 21 -3.15 4.96 12.18
C VAL A 21 -2.77 4.38 13.55
N PHE A 22 -2.83 3.05 13.70
CA PHE A 22 -2.44 2.38 14.94
C PHE A 22 -0.97 2.62 15.31
N ARG A 23 -0.04 2.48 14.35
CA ARG A 23 1.40 2.73 14.58
C ARG A 23 1.65 4.16 15.01
N THR A 24 1.09 5.13 14.29
CA THR A 24 1.20 6.57 14.62
C THR A 24 0.68 6.86 16.01
N SER A 25 -0.53 6.37 16.33
CA SER A 25 -1.16 6.58 17.64
C SER A 25 -0.34 5.96 18.77
N ARG A 26 0.29 4.80 18.54
CA ARG A 26 1.14 4.15 19.53
C ARG A 26 2.39 4.96 19.82
N TRP A 27 3.07 5.47 18.81
CA TRP A 27 4.28 6.29 19.00
C TRP A 27 3.99 7.62 19.69
N ILE A 28 2.86 8.27 19.36
CA ILE A 28 2.40 9.46 20.10
C ILE A 28 2.19 9.14 21.58
N LYS A 29 1.48 8.04 21.89
CA LYS A 29 1.26 7.61 23.29
C LYS A 29 2.56 7.33 24.03
N VAL A 30 3.55 6.72 23.37
CA VAL A 30 4.88 6.50 23.99
C VAL A 30 5.59 7.82 24.22
N ALA A 31 5.58 8.75 23.26
CA ALA A 31 6.21 10.05 23.42
C ALA A 31 5.62 10.84 24.60
N VAL A 32 4.28 10.87 24.73
CA VAL A 32 3.59 11.50 25.86
C VAL A 32 3.97 10.84 27.19
N ARG A 33 3.90 9.50 27.26
CA ARG A 33 4.26 8.75 28.48
C ARG A 33 5.69 9.03 28.94
N GLU A 34 6.66 8.98 28.02
CA GLU A 34 8.06 9.18 28.35
C GLU A 34 8.36 10.63 28.74
N HIS A 35 7.67 11.58 28.11
CA HIS A 35 7.73 12.99 28.50
C HIS A 35 7.20 13.18 29.94
N GLU A 36 6.02 12.62 30.25
CA GLU A 36 5.42 12.67 31.61
C GLU A 36 6.32 12.00 32.66
N ALA A 37 7.06 10.94 32.28
CA ALA A 37 8.01 10.27 33.15
C ALA A 37 9.35 11.02 33.34
N GLY A 38 9.57 12.16 32.66
CA GLY A 38 10.84 12.88 32.68
C GLY A 38 11.99 12.14 31.98
N SER A 39 11.66 11.14 31.15
CA SER A 39 12.61 10.29 30.43
C SER A 39 13.03 10.95 29.13
N LEU A 40 14.12 11.73 29.16
CA LEU A 40 14.64 12.41 27.97
C LEU A 40 14.95 11.43 26.83
N TYR A 41 15.64 10.33 27.14
CA TYR A 41 16.00 9.31 26.14
C TYR A 41 14.78 8.56 25.60
N GLY A 42 13.79 8.26 26.46
CA GLY A 42 12.56 7.61 26.03
C GLY A 42 11.75 8.51 25.09
N CYS A 43 11.62 9.79 25.44
CA CYS A 43 10.92 10.78 24.61
C CYS A 43 11.63 10.98 23.27
N ALA A 44 12.95 11.15 23.26
CA ALA A 44 13.74 11.29 22.05
C ALA A 44 13.64 10.05 21.13
N SER A 45 13.72 8.85 21.72
CA SER A 45 13.54 7.59 20.98
C SER A 45 12.15 7.49 20.37
N ALA A 46 11.10 7.82 21.12
CA ALA A 46 9.72 7.79 20.63
C ALA A 46 9.49 8.77 19.48
N CYS A 47 10.01 10.00 19.59
CA CYS A 47 9.93 11.00 18.53
C CYS A 47 10.66 10.54 17.25
N ARG A 48 11.84 9.93 17.40
CA ARG A 48 12.57 9.34 16.26
C ARG A 48 11.72 8.26 15.58
N SER A 49 11.20 7.30 16.35
CA SER A 49 10.37 6.22 15.81
C SER A 49 9.07 6.73 15.17
N LEU A 50 8.49 7.80 15.70
CA LEU A 50 7.33 8.47 15.09
C LEU A 50 7.68 9.05 13.71
N ILE A 51 8.81 9.77 13.59
CA ILE A 51 9.26 10.37 12.33
C ILE A 51 9.59 9.28 11.30
N GLU A 52 10.32 8.23 11.69
CA GLU A 52 10.65 7.10 10.82
C GLU A 52 9.37 6.39 10.34
N SER A 53 8.44 6.11 11.26
CA SER A 53 7.16 5.48 10.93
C SER A 53 6.33 6.36 10.00
N ALA A 54 6.29 7.68 10.21
CA ALA A 54 5.55 8.60 9.35
C ALA A 54 6.17 8.65 7.94
N GLY A 55 7.49 8.62 7.84
CA GLY A 55 8.22 8.55 6.58
C GLY A 55 7.87 7.28 5.78
N ASP A 56 7.93 6.11 6.43
CA ASP A 56 7.58 4.83 5.81
C ASP A 56 6.10 4.78 5.36
N ILE A 57 5.18 5.27 6.20
CA ILE A 57 3.75 5.38 5.86
C ILE A 57 3.55 6.28 4.64
N ASN A 58 4.18 7.46 4.62
CA ASN A 58 4.01 8.39 3.50
C ASN A 58 4.62 7.85 2.21
N HIS A 59 5.79 7.22 2.29
CA HIS A 59 6.46 6.60 1.14
C HIS A 59 5.63 5.45 0.56
N SER A 60 5.16 4.53 1.41
CA SER A 60 4.46 3.32 0.99
C SER A 60 2.98 3.59 0.62
N LEU A 61 2.26 4.36 1.43
CA LEU A 61 0.80 4.53 1.28
C LEU A 61 0.39 5.82 0.58
N GLY A 62 1.28 6.82 0.47
CA GLY A 62 0.98 8.10 -0.18
C GLY A 62 0.39 7.97 -1.59
N PRO A 63 0.92 7.09 -2.46
CA PRO A 63 0.36 6.87 -3.79
C PRO A 63 -0.96 6.09 -3.81
N VAL A 64 -1.21 5.24 -2.83
CA VAL A 64 -2.32 4.25 -2.82
C VAL A 64 -3.67 4.93 -3.01
N ALA A 65 -3.99 5.93 -2.20
CA ALA A 65 -5.28 6.61 -2.25
C ALA A 65 -5.53 7.28 -3.61
N ARG A 66 -4.49 7.92 -4.17
CA ARG A 66 -4.57 8.56 -5.49
C ARG A 66 -4.78 7.53 -6.61
N THR A 67 -4.07 6.41 -6.56
CA THR A 67 -4.19 5.33 -7.55
C THR A 67 -5.58 4.71 -7.50
N LEU A 68 -6.14 4.43 -6.31
CA LEU A 68 -7.50 3.91 -6.16
C LEU A 68 -8.53 4.91 -6.69
N ALA A 69 -8.41 6.19 -6.33
CA ALA A 69 -9.32 7.22 -6.79
C ALA A 69 -9.30 7.40 -8.32
N TYR A 70 -8.11 7.37 -8.92
CA TYR A 70 -7.95 7.49 -10.38
C TYR A 70 -8.58 6.32 -11.13
N ASN A 71 -8.52 5.11 -10.58
CA ASN A 71 -9.06 3.90 -11.23
C ASN A 71 -10.44 3.48 -10.69
N LYS A 72 -11.11 4.34 -9.90
CA LYS A 72 -12.33 3.97 -9.14
C LYS A 72 -13.41 3.30 -9.99
N ASP A 73 -13.64 3.78 -11.22
CA ASP A 73 -14.72 3.31 -12.07
C ASP A 73 -14.38 1.94 -12.68
N ALA A 74 -13.11 1.74 -13.07
CA ALA A 74 -12.61 0.45 -13.55
C ALA A 74 -12.61 -0.60 -12.42
N ILE A 75 -12.17 -0.21 -11.22
CA ILE A 75 -12.21 -1.07 -10.02
C ILE A 75 -13.67 -1.43 -9.68
N ARG A 76 -14.59 -0.47 -9.77
CA ARG A 76 -16.02 -0.72 -9.55
C ARG A 76 -16.59 -1.70 -10.58
N ALA A 77 -16.21 -1.60 -11.85
CA ALA A 77 -16.62 -2.54 -12.89
C ALA A 77 -16.12 -3.97 -12.59
N GLU A 78 -14.87 -4.11 -12.12
CA GLU A 78 -14.30 -5.40 -11.71
C GLU A 78 -15.03 -6.01 -10.50
N ILE A 79 -15.31 -5.21 -9.47
CA ILE A 79 -16.00 -5.66 -8.24
C ILE A 79 -17.48 -5.93 -8.50
N SER A 80 -18.12 -5.28 -9.46
CA SER A 80 -19.51 -5.57 -9.82
C SER A 80 -19.65 -6.76 -10.78
N GLY A 81 -18.54 -7.36 -11.22
CA GLY A 81 -18.54 -8.42 -12.23
C GLY A 81 -18.95 -7.95 -13.63
N GLN A 82 -18.94 -6.64 -13.86
CA GLN A 82 -19.30 -6.00 -15.12
C GLN A 82 -18.09 -5.79 -16.05
N ALA A 83 -16.88 -6.06 -15.57
CA ALA A 83 -15.66 -6.02 -16.36
C ALA A 83 -15.52 -7.25 -17.27
N GLY A 84 -15.13 -7.02 -18.52
CA GLY A 84 -14.76 -8.07 -19.47
C GLY A 84 -13.29 -8.49 -19.32
N GLU A 85 -12.91 -9.56 -20.01
CA GLU A 85 -11.51 -9.98 -20.15
C GLU A 85 -10.72 -8.96 -21.01
N PRO A 86 -9.43 -8.66 -20.71
CA PRO A 86 -8.62 -9.20 -19.60
C PRO A 86 -8.80 -8.42 -18.29
N MET A 87 -8.63 -9.13 -17.17
CA MET A 87 -8.66 -8.56 -15.81
C MET A 87 -7.68 -7.39 -15.63
N LEU A 88 -8.14 -6.32 -14.99
CA LEU A 88 -7.29 -5.22 -14.56
C LEU A 88 -6.34 -5.68 -13.44
N SER A 89 -5.04 -5.78 -13.74
CA SER A 89 -4.01 -6.11 -12.75
C SER A 89 -3.29 -4.86 -12.23
N ALA A 90 -3.01 -4.82 -10.93
CA ALA A 90 -2.31 -3.72 -10.26
C ALA A 90 -1.14 -4.25 -9.42
N LYS A 91 -0.26 -5.04 -10.05
CA LYS A 91 0.87 -5.72 -9.36
C LYS A 91 1.72 -4.79 -8.50
N GLU A 92 2.08 -3.60 -8.99
CA GLU A 92 2.90 -2.67 -8.19
C GLU A 92 2.20 -2.17 -6.93
N LEU A 93 0.89 -1.94 -7.01
CA LEU A 93 0.06 -1.56 -5.86
C LEU A 93 -0.01 -2.73 -4.87
N GLU A 94 -0.18 -3.94 -5.37
CA GLU A 94 -0.24 -5.15 -4.57
C GLU A 94 1.07 -5.40 -3.81
N ASP A 95 2.20 -5.33 -4.52
CA ASP A 95 3.54 -5.47 -3.94
C ASP A 95 3.79 -4.40 -2.88
N THR A 96 3.39 -3.15 -3.12
CA THR A 96 3.51 -2.05 -2.14
C THR A 96 2.70 -2.33 -0.88
N LEU A 97 1.44 -2.76 -1.03
CA LEU A 97 0.57 -3.07 0.10
C LEU A 97 1.10 -4.27 0.91
N ILE A 98 1.55 -5.33 0.23
CA ILE A 98 2.15 -6.51 0.87
C ILE A 98 3.44 -6.14 1.61
N HIS A 99 4.28 -5.30 1.01
CA HIS A 99 5.51 -4.84 1.64
C HIS A 99 5.20 -4.09 2.94
N PHE A 100 4.25 -3.16 2.90
CA PHE A 100 3.87 -2.37 4.07
C PHE A 100 3.22 -3.20 5.20
N THR A 101 2.38 -4.19 4.87
CA THR A 101 1.67 -4.98 5.89
C THR A 101 2.52 -6.10 6.48
N HIS A 102 3.41 -6.72 5.70
CA HIS A 102 4.17 -7.90 6.11
C HIS A 102 5.68 -7.67 6.24
N ALA A 103 6.17 -6.46 5.95
CA ALA A 103 7.60 -6.15 5.89
C ALA A 103 8.38 -7.16 5.01
N ARG A 104 7.75 -7.58 3.89
CA ARG A 104 8.32 -8.62 3.04
C ARG A 104 9.70 -8.19 2.56
N LYS A 105 10.70 -9.04 2.80
CA LYS A 105 12.08 -8.84 2.37
C LYS A 105 12.13 -8.96 0.84
N VAL A 106 12.31 -7.82 0.17
CA VAL A 106 12.59 -7.77 -1.27
C VAL A 106 13.94 -8.42 -1.51
N LEU A 107 14.02 -9.39 -2.43
CA LEU A 107 15.30 -10.04 -2.74
C LEU A 107 16.22 -9.04 -3.43
N LYS A 108 17.54 -9.15 -3.24
CA LYS A 108 18.55 -8.20 -3.81
C LYS A 108 18.47 -8.04 -5.33
N THR A 109 17.81 -8.96 -6.02
CA THR A 109 17.56 -8.99 -7.47
C THR A 109 16.25 -8.32 -7.89
N GLU A 110 15.35 -7.99 -6.97
CA GLU A 110 14.09 -7.30 -7.26
C GLU A 110 14.31 -5.78 -7.21
N LYS A 111 14.08 -5.11 -8.35
CA LYS A 111 14.05 -3.64 -8.41
C LYS A 111 12.80 -3.17 -7.67
N THR A 112 12.94 -2.25 -6.71
CA THR A 112 11.81 -1.55 -6.11
C THR A 112 10.96 -0.95 -7.23
N PRO A 113 9.66 -1.31 -7.34
CA PRO A 113 8.83 -0.78 -8.41
C PRO A 113 8.76 0.74 -8.26
N ALA A 114 9.14 1.46 -9.32
CA ALA A 114 8.91 2.89 -9.39
C ALA A 114 7.38 3.09 -9.44
N VAL A 115 6.84 3.93 -8.55
CA VAL A 115 5.39 4.23 -8.45
C VAL A 115 4.81 4.52 -9.84
N ALA A 116 4.21 3.52 -10.50
CA ALA A 116 3.66 3.72 -11.83
C ALA A 116 2.29 4.38 -11.73
N ARG A 117 2.15 5.48 -12.48
CA ARG A 117 0.89 6.24 -12.60
C ARG A 117 -0.18 5.54 -13.45
N ARG A 118 0.04 4.30 -13.93
CA ARG A 118 -0.92 3.55 -14.77
C ARG A 118 -0.90 2.05 -14.48
N CYS A 119 -2.05 1.49 -14.15
CA CYS A 119 -2.29 0.06 -14.30
C CYS A 119 -2.51 -0.21 -15.80
N ARG A 120 -1.70 -1.10 -16.40
CA ARG A 120 -1.91 -1.57 -17.77
C ARG A 120 -2.71 -2.88 -17.75
N PRO A 121 -3.63 -3.10 -18.70
CA PRO A 121 -4.19 -4.44 -18.90
C PRO A 121 -3.07 -5.41 -19.30
N SER A 122 -3.13 -6.65 -18.80
CA SER A 122 -2.19 -7.70 -19.19
C SER A 122 -2.32 -7.98 -20.69
N SER A 123 -1.21 -7.90 -21.41
CA SER A 123 -1.13 -8.05 -22.86
C SER A 123 -1.73 -9.37 -23.34
N THR A 124 -2.73 -9.30 -24.21
CA THR A 124 -3.06 -10.37 -25.14
C THR A 124 -1.93 -10.50 -26.16
N SER A 125 -1.28 -11.66 -26.17
CA SER A 125 -0.40 -12.11 -27.24
C SER A 125 -1.22 -12.31 -28.51
N THR A 126 -1.22 -11.32 -29.40
CA THR A 126 -1.72 -11.50 -30.77
C THR A 126 -0.57 -12.02 -31.62
N THR A 127 -0.59 -13.33 -31.86
CA THR A 127 0.17 -14.01 -32.90
C THR A 127 -0.28 -13.45 -34.25
N TRP A 128 0.60 -12.77 -34.98
CA TRP A 128 0.36 -12.43 -36.37
C TRP A 128 0.66 -13.66 -37.24
N MET A 129 -0.38 -14.27 -37.78
CA MET A 129 -0.29 -15.06 -39.00
C MET A 129 -0.61 -14.11 -40.16
N GLU A 130 0.39 -13.81 -40.97
CA GLU A 130 0.33 -13.57 -42.43
C GLU A 130 1.76 -13.58 -42.99
#